data_AF-A0A8I2K483-F1
#
_entry.id   AF-A0A8I2K483-F1
#
_cell.length_a   1.000
_cell.length_b   1.000
_cell.length_c   1.000
_cell.angle_alpha   90.00
_cell.angle_beta   90.00
_cell.angle_gamma   90.00
#
_symmetry.space_group_name_H-M   'P 1'
#
loop_
_entity.id
_entity.type
_entity.pdbx_description
1 polymer ?
#
loop_
_entity_poly.entity_id
_entity_poly.type
_entity_poly.pdbx_seq_one_letter_code
_entity_poly.pdbx_strand_id
1 'polypeptide(L)'
;MGLFYLKFFLTSILFSLVLGTALMRFNTNQNSTYSNLELMLYSLGLGPVFTVLVLYYLLLVIPRQSHFFYAAGIFLVYGLICIFSFRGFRILGRQLTEWFKSAAGAWRNMGSSEKIKQAAYWIFVFLLLGSFLFLYLGNTLQTPLEHHDALVYGNLGKLYYQQKEIPYARAVLPAENGFIHIGSQKPSFSLLLTWEMMLNPEHINQKKDFDMYFRSTSAYYGLLIIAIQFLWFYRKNRYLALLGLLVLLSGLGFVSMLVNYHLDSFRIFLLLISWIFLAYTIKKKDRFSLFLLGMFSGFAAFTHLIGLAAAFLNCLAVLIFDESGIKTRILKTAALGVLILVFGNIHYLMEALYGSVSGFLTYF
;
A
#
# COMPACT_ATOMS: atom_id res chain seq x y z
N MET A 1 0.51 20.01 13.09
CA MET A 1 1.25 19.91 11.81
C MET A 1 2.57 19.14 11.89
N GLY A 2 3.54 19.50 12.76
CA GLY A 2 4.84 18.79 12.82
C GLY A 2 4.74 17.27 13.02
N LEU A 3 3.87 16.81 13.92
CA LEU A 3 3.64 15.37 14.16
C LEU A 3 3.06 14.66 12.93
N PHE A 4 2.19 15.30 12.15
CA PHE A 4 1.68 14.72 10.91
C PHE A 4 2.84 14.44 9.93
N TYR A 5 3.70 15.43 9.67
CA TYR A 5 4.83 15.27 8.75
C TYR A 5 5.77 14.17 9.20
N LEU A 6 6.02 14.06 10.51
CA LEU A 6 6.84 12.98 11.06
C LEU A 6 6.20 11.61 10.81
N LYS A 7 4.91 11.43 11.11
CA LYS A 7 4.20 10.15 10.90
C LYS A 7 4.17 9.75 9.41
N PHE A 8 3.88 10.72 8.55
CA PHE A 8 3.86 10.53 7.10
C PHE A 8 5.24 10.13 6.59
N PHE A 9 6.28 10.90 6.94
CA PHE A 9 7.65 10.60 6.54
C PHE A 9 8.10 9.21 7.04
N LEU A 10 7.86 8.91 8.31
CA LEU A 10 8.21 7.63 8.90
C LEU A 10 7.53 6.46 8.17
N THR A 11 6.20 6.51 8.04
CA THR A 11 5.41 5.36 7.60
C THR A 11 5.40 5.21 6.08
N SER A 12 5.30 6.30 5.33
CA SER A 12 5.16 6.28 3.87
C SER A 12 6.51 6.37 3.14
N ILE A 13 7.54 6.95 3.75
CA ILE A 13 8.85 7.14 3.09
C ILE A 13 9.91 6.23 3.70
N LEU A 14 10.20 6.36 5.00
CA LEU A 14 11.31 5.64 5.64
C LEU A 14 11.06 4.13 5.66
N PHE A 15 9.91 3.69 6.17
CA PHE A 15 9.52 2.28 6.21
C PHE A 15 9.45 1.66 4.82
N SER A 16 8.86 2.37 3.87
CA SER A 16 8.86 1.97 2.46
C SER A 16 10.27 1.80 1.89
N LEU A 17 11.19 2.70 2.21
CA LEU A 17 12.58 2.63 1.75
C LEU A 17 13.35 1.46 2.40
N VAL A 18 13.06 1.13 3.66
CA VAL A 18 13.58 -0.09 4.32
C VAL A 18 13.11 -1.35 3.58
N LEU A 19 11.83 -1.42 3.21
CA LEU A 19 11.30 -2.53 2.42
C LEU A 19 11.89 -2.55 1.00
N GLY A 20 11.98 -1.40 0.34
CA GLY A 20 12.54 -1.27 -1.01
C GLY A 20 13.99 -1.73 -1.07
N THR A 21 14.81 -1.39 -0.09
CA THR A 21 16.20 -1.86 -0.01
C THR A 21 16.29 -3.36 0.25
N ALA A 22 15.36 -3.93 1.03
CA ALA A 22 15.26 -5.39 1.19
C ALA A 22 14.92 -6.07 -0.14
N LEU A 23 13.93 -5.55 -0.87
CA LEU A 23 13.55 -6.05 -2.20
C LEU A 23 14.71 -5.94 -3.21
N MET A 24 15.45 -4.83 -3.23
CA MET A 24 16.64 -4.67 -4.08
C MET A 24 17.71 -5.72 -3.78
N ARG A 25 17.95 -6.02 -2.51
CA ARG A 25 18.90 -7.06 -2.10
C ARG A 25 18.50 -8.43 -2.68
N PHE A 26 17.21 -8.78 -2.62
CA PHE A 26 16.72 -10.03 -3.21
C PHE A 26 16.83 -10.03 -4.74
N ASN A 27 16.55 -8.89 -5.40
CA ASN A 27 16.69 -8.72 -6.84
C ASN A 27 18.13 -8.91 -7.33
N THR A 28 19.12 -8.32 -6.66
CA THR A 28 20.54 -8.42 -7.05
C THR A 28 21.05 -9.85 -6.98
N ASN A 29 20.58 -10.64 -6.01
CA ASN A 29 21.00 -12.03 -5.85
C ASN A 29 20.44 -12.97 -6.94
N GLN A 30 19.44 -12.54 -7.73
CA GLN A 30 18.77 -13.37 -8.74
C GLN A 30 18.99 -12.87 -10.18
N ASN A 31 20.16 -12.30 -10.50
CA ASN A 31 20.46 -11.71 -11.81
C ASN A 31 19.49 -10.57 -12.20
N SER A 32 19.44 -9.52 -11.37
CA SER A 32 18.75 -8.23 -11.58
C SER A 32 17.62 -8.24 -12.63
N THR A 33 16.50 -8.86 -12.28
CA THR A 33 15.34 -9.00 -13.18
C THR A 33 14.61 -7.67 -13.41
N TYR A 34 14.67 -6.77 -12.42
CA TYR A 34 13.96 -5.48 -12.42
C TYR A 34 14.91 -4.32 -12.18
N SER A 35 14.49 -3.14 -12.65
CA SER A 35 15.15 -1.90 -12.27
C SER A 35 14.94 -1.65 -10.79
N ASN A 36 15.99 -1.25 -10.08
CA ASN A 36 15.87 -0.87 -8.68
C ASN A 36 14.96 0.34 -8.48
N LEU A 37 14.90 1.29 -9.43
CA LEU A 37 13.99 2.44 -9.36
C LEU A 37 12.52 1.98 -9.39
N GLU A 38 12.21 0.96 -10.18
CA GLU A 38 10.88 0.37 -10.24
C GLU A 38 10.51 -0.32 -8.92
N LEU A 39 11.43 -1.11 -8.34
CA LEU A 39 11.22 -1.73 -7.03
C LEU A 39 11.05 -0.68 -5.92
N MET A 40 11.80 0.43 -5.99
CA MET A 40 11.65 1.54 -5.05
C MET A 40 10.26 2.16 -5.15
N LEU A 41 9.79 2.45 -6.38
CA LEU A 41 8.45 3.00 -6.59
C LEU A 41 7.34 2.09 -6.06
N TYR A 42 7.46 0.78 -6.26
CA TYR A 42 6.50 -0.19 -5.70
C TYR A 42 6.58 -0.24 -4.18
N SER A 43 7.78 -0.13 -3.62
CA SER A 43 7.97 -0.15 -2.17
C SER A 43 7.41 1.07 -1.46
N LEU A 44 7.23 2.20 -2.14
CA LEU A 44 6.60 3.41 -1.55
C LEU A 44 5.20 3.13 -1.00
N GLY A 45 4.41 2.29 -1.66
CA GLY A 45 3.12 1.85 -1.10
C GLY A 45 3.20 0.63 -0.17
N LEU A 46 4.39 0.07 0.08
CA LEU A 46 4.53 -1.07 0.99
C LEU A 46 4.63 -0.66 2.46
N GLY A 47 5.22 0.51 2.77
CA GLY A 47 5.39 0.97 4.14
C GLY A 47 4.06 1.02 4.93
N PRO A 48 3.02 1.72 4.45
CA PRO A 48 1.75 1.78 5.16
C PRO A 48 1.08 0.41 5.30
N VAL A 49 0.97 -0.37 4.21
CA VAL A 49 0.28 -1.67 4.22
C VAL A 49 0.99 -2.72 5.06
N PHE A 50 2.32 -2.76 5.03
CA PHE A 50 3.10 -3.69 5.84
C PHE A 50 3.06 -3.31 7.32
N THR A 51 3.05 -2.00 7.63
CA THR A 51 2.89 -1.51 9.01
C THR A 51 1.58 -1.99 9.61
N VAL A 52 0.46 -1.84 8.89
CA VAL A 52 -0.83 -2.32 9.38
C VAL A 52 -0.96 -3.83 9.40
N LEU A 53 -0.24 -4.56 8.54
CA LEU A 53 -0.16 -6.02 8.64
C LEU A 53 0.56 -6.46 9.92
N VAL A 54 1.70 -5.83 10.26
CA VAL A 54 2.41 -6.12 11.52
C VAL A 54 1.54 -5.75 12.72
N LEU A 55 0.88 -4.57 12.68
CA LEU A 55 -0.04 -4.15 13.72
C LEU A 55 -1.20 -5.12 13.90
N TYR A 56 -1.79 -5.59 12.80
CA TYR A 56 -2.84 -6.60 12.80
C TYR A 56 -2.41 -7.87 13.55
N TYR A 57 -1.23 -8.41 13.22
CA TYR A 57 -0.72 -9.61 13.88
C TYR A 57 -0.43 -9.37 15.37
N LEU A 58 0.11 -8.22 15.75
CA LEU A 58 0.36 -7.89 17.15
C LEU A 58 -0.95 -7.78 17.95
N LEU A 59 -1.97 -7.11 17.40
CA LEU A 59 -3.29 -6.97 18.03
C LEU A 59 -4.03 -8.31 18.12
N LEU A 60 -3.78 -9.22 17.18
CA LEU A 60 -4.39 -10.54 17.16
C LEU A 60 -3.75 -11.50 18.17
N VAL A 61 -2.42 -11.52 18.24
CA VAL A 61 -1.67 -12.52 19.02
C VAL A 61 -1.40 -12.05 20.44
N ILE A 62 -1.15 -10.76 20.65
CA ILE A 62 -0.81 -10.17 21.96
C ILE A 62 -1.69 -8.93 22.19
N PRO A 63 -2.99 -9.12 22.45
CA PRO A 63 -3.92 -8.01 22.65
C PRO A 63 -3.65 -7.25 23.96
N ARG A 64 -4.27 -6.07 24.08
CA ARG A 64 -4.36 -5.25 25.31
C ARG A 64 -3.04 -4.74 25.89
N GLN A 65 -1.99 -4.64 25.08
CA GLN A 65 -0.69 -4.11 25.51
C GLN A 65 -0.63 -2.57 25.49
N SER A 66 0.46 -2.00 26.01
CA SER A 66 0.67 -0.55 25.96
C SER A 66 0.86 -0.05 24.51
N HIS A 67 0.57 1.23 24.22
CA HIS A 67 0.81 1.81 22.89
C HIS A 67 2.29 1.71 22.49
N PHE A 68 3.17 1.88 23.47
CA PHE A 68 4.61 1.71 23.30
C PHE A 68 4.99 0.29 22.86
N PHE A 69 4.34 -0.76 23.39
CA PHE A 69 4.60 -2.14 22.97
C PHE A 69 4.35 -2.34 21.48
N TYR A 70 3.20 -1.89 20.97
CA TYR A 70 2.86 -2.02 19.55
C TYR A 70 3.81 -1.21 18.64
N ALA A 71 4.11 0.03 19.03
CA ALA A 71 5.08 0.86 18.31
C ALA A 71 6.48 0.22 18.30
N ALA A 72 6.98 -0.21 19.46
CA ALA A 72 8.27 -0.88 19.59
C ALA A 72 8.32 -2.18 18.77
N GLY A 73 7.23 -2.96 18.74
CA GLY A 73 7.13 -4.16 17.90
C GLY A 73 7.26 -3.86 16.41
N ILE A 74 6.57 -2.83 15.91
CA ILE A 74 6.69 -2.38 14.51
C ILE A 74 8.10 -1.89 14.21
N PHE A 75 8.66 -1.01 15.05
CA PHE A 75 10.03 -0.51 14.89
C PHE A 75 11.07 -1.61 14.96
N LEU A 76 10.88 -2.63 15.80
CA LEU A 76 11.75 -3.79 15.87
C LEU A 76 11.72 -4.58 14.57
N VAL A 77 10.55 -4.85 14.00
CA VAL A 77 10.42 -5.54 12.71
C VAL A 77 11.14 -4.76 11.60
N TYR A 78 10.90 -3.45 11.48
CA TYR A 78 11.61 -2.62 10.51
C TYR A 78 13.11 -2.53 10.79
N GLY A 79 13.52 -2.50 12.06
CA GLY A 79 14.92 -2.53 12.47
C GLY A 79 15.62 -3.81 12.03
N LEU A 80 14.99 -4.96 12.23
CA LEU A 80 15.49 -6.26 11.77
C LEU A 80 15.59 -6.32 10.23
N ILE A 81 14.56 -5.83 9.53
CA ILE A 81 14.59 -5.73 8.06
C ILE A 81 15.71 -4.79 7.60
N CYS A 82 15.91 -3.65 8.29
CA CYS A 82 16.96 -2.68 7.97
C CYS A 82 18.36 -3.27 8.17
N ILE A 83 18.61 -3.98 9.27
CA ILE A 83 19.87 -4.69 9.51
C ILE A 83 20.11 -5.72 8.39
N PHE A 84 19.07 -6.47 8.04
CA PHE A 84 19.14 -7.39 6.91
C PHE A 84 19.36 -6.65 5.57
N SER A 85 18.73 -5.51 5.34
CA SER A 85 18.78 -4.81 4.04
C SER A 85 19.90 -3.78 3.92
N PHE A 86 20.81 -3.67 4.90
CA PHE A 86 21.85 -2.63 4.92
C PHE A 86 22.70 -2.56 3.64
N ARG A 87 22.99 -3.70 2.99
CA ARG A 87 23.67 -3.71 1.68
C ARG A 87 22.84 -3.05 0.57
N GLY A 88 21.51 -3.21 0.60
CA GLY A 88 20.58 -2.56 -0.31
C GLY A 88 20.62 -1.04 -0.23
N PHE A 89 20.82 -0.46 0.95
CA PHE A 89 21.03 0.99 1.10
C PHE A 89 22.27 1.49 0.36
N ARG A 90 23.37 0.74 0.39
CA ARG A 90 24.59 1.08 -0.37
C ARG A 90 24.33 1.03 -1.88
N ILE A 91 23.57 0.04 -2.35
CA ILE A 91 23.18 -0.08 -3.77
C ILE A 91 22.32 1.12 -4.18
N LEU A 92 21.30 1.45 -3.38
CA LEU A 92 20.43 2.60 -3.61
C LEU A 92 21.23 3.91 -3.65
N GLY A 93 22.12 4.14 -2.67
CA GLY A 93 22.94 5.34 -2.62
C GLY A 93 23.83 5.51 -3.85
N ARG A 94 24.51 4.44 -4.28
CA ARG A 94 25.31 4.45 -5.51
C ARG A 94 24.46 4.79 -6.74
N GLN A 95 23.33 4.12 -6.90
CA GLN A 95 22.44 4.35 -8.05
C GLN A 95 21.85 5.75 -8.08
N LEU A 96 21.46 6.31 -6.93
CA LEU A 96 21.02 7.70 -6.87
C LEU A 96 22.15 8.64 -7.30
N THR A 97 23.37 8.45 -6.79
CA THR A 97 24.51 9.30 -7.17
C THR A 97 24.86 9.19 -8.65
N GLU A 98 24.85 7.99 -9.22
CA GLU A 98 25.08 7.74 -10.65
C GLU A 98 23.97 8.36 -11.49
N TRP A 99 22.71 8.21 -11.07
CA TRP A 99 21.57 8.81 -11.74
C TRP A 99 21.67 10.34 -11.75
N PHE A 100 21.98 10.98 -10.62
CA PHE A 100 22.18 12.44 -10.57
C PHE A 100 23.33 12.89 -11.47
N LYS A 101 24.46 12.18 -11.46
CA LYS A 101 25.62 12.48 -12.34
C LYS A 101 25.24 12.34 -13.81
N SER A 102 24.58 11.24 -14.16
CA SER A 102 24.12 10.96 -15.53
C SER A 102 23.09 11.98 -16.00
N ALA A 103 22.12 12.34 -15.15
CA ALA A 103 21.09 13.33 -15.47
C ALA A 103 21.70 14.72 -15.69
N ALA A 104 22.63 15.13 -14.83
CA ALA A 104 23.35 16.40 -14.97
C ALA A 104 24.21 16.43 -16.24
N GLY A 105 24.92 15.33 -16.55
CA GLY A 105 25.72 15.21 -17.77
C GLY A 105 24.86 15.22 -19.03
N ALA A 106 23.79 14.42 -19.06
CA ALA A 106 22.85 14.38 -20.17
C ALA A 106 22.21 15.75 -20.43
N TRP A 107 21.78 16.45 -19.36
CA TRP A 107 21.24 17.80 -19.47
C TRP A 107 22.25 18.77 -20.09
N ARG A 108 23.52 18.74 -19.69
CA ARG A 108 24.55 19.63 -20.28
C ARG A 108 24.71 19.39 -21.79
N ASN A 109 24.75 18.13 -22.20
CA ASN A 109 25.03 17.71 -23.57
C ASN A 109 23.81 17.73 -24.51
N MET A 110 22.58 17.92 -24.00
CA MET A 110 21.39 18.01 -24.84
C MET A 110 21.38 19.31 -25.67
N GLY A 111 20.98 19.18 -26.94
CA GLY A 111 20.66 20.32 -27.80
C GLY A 111 19.49 21.14 -27.25
N SER A 112 19.37 22.41 -27.66
CA SER A 112 18.35 23.34 -27.17
C SER A 112 16.92 22.81 -27.35
N SER A 113 16.60 22.19 -28.50
CA SER A 113 15.29 21.60 -28.76
C SER A 113 14.95 20.46 -27.80
N GLU A 114 15.89 19.56 -27.51
CA GLU A 114 15.67 18.46 -26.57
C GLU A 114 15.56 18.95 -25.11
N LYS A 115 16.33 19.98 -24.74
CA LYS A 115 16.18 20.66 -23.43
C LYS A 115 14.78 21.22 -23.25
N ILE A 116 14.22 21.87 -24.27
CA ILE A 116 12.84 22.41 -24.22
C ILE A 116 11.82 21.29 -24.03
N LYS A 117 11.95 20.18 -24.78
CA LYS A 117 11.06 19.01 -24.63
C LYS A 117 11.15 18.40 -23.24
N GLN A 118 12.38 18.22 -22.73
CA GLN A 118 12.62 17.67 -21.40
C GLN A 118 12.11 18.61 -20.28
N ALA A 119 12.28 19.93 -20.46
CA ALA A 119 11.76 20.93 -19.53
C ALA A 119 10.23 20.94 -19.51
N ALA A 120 9.58 20.95 -20.67
CA ALA A 120 8.11 20.88 -20.77
C ALA A 120 7.57 19.61 -20.08
N TYR A 121 8.27 18.49 -20.26
CA TYR A 121 7.97 17.24 -19.57
C TYR A 121 8.07 17.37 -18.04
N TRP A 122 9.17 17.92 -17.52
CA TRP A 122 9.33 18.12 -16.08
C TRP A 122 8.33 19.13 -15.50
N ILE A 123 8.05 20.24 -16.21
CA ILE A 123 7.03 21.21 -15.84
C ILE A 123 5.69 20.50 -15.68
N PHE A 124 5.32 19.65 -16.62
CA PHE A 124 4.09 18.88 -16.54
C PHE A 124 4.07 17.94 -15.31
N VAL A 125 5.17 17.23 -15.03
CA VAL A 125 5.29 16.42 -13.79
C VAL A 125 5.17 17.28 -12.53
N PHE A 126 5.83 18.44 -12.48
CA PHE A 126 5.75 19.38 -11.36
C PHE A 126 4.36 19.99 -11.21
N LEU A 127 3.63 20.22 -12.30
CA LEU A 127 2.24 20.66 -12.25
C LEU A 127 1.34 19.59 -11.63
N LEU A 128 1.56 18.30 -11.90
CA LEU A 128 0.84 17.21 -11.25
C LEU A 128 1.15 17.11 -9.76
N LEU A 129 2.43 17.25 -9.39
CA LEU A 129 2.83 17.29 -7.98
C LEU A 129 2.27 18.53 -7.28
N GLY A 130 2.30 19.67 -7.95
CA GLY A 130 1.75 20.93 -7.47
C GLY A 130 0.23 20.87 -7.31
N SER A 131 -0.49 20.25 -8.24
CA SER A 131 -1.93 20.06 -8.13
C SER A 131 -2.29 19.10 -6.99
N PHE A 132 -1.49 18.04 -6.78
CA PHE A 132 -1.65 17.20 -5.59
C PHE A 132 -1.42 17.98 -4.30
N LEU A 133 -0.32 18.73 -4.20
CA LEU A 133 -0.04 19.52 -3.01
C LEU A 133 -1.15 20.54 -2.77
N PHE A 134 -1.68 21.15 -3.84
CA PHE A 134 -2.82 22.04 -3.78
C PHE A 134 -4.09 21.33 -3.29
N LEU A 135 -4.45 20.18 -3.85
CA LEU A 135 -5.61 19.39 -3.40
C LEU A 135 -5.45 18.93 -1.96
N TYR A 136 -4.26 18.48 -1.58
CA TYR A 136 -3.94 18.01 -0.24
C TYR A 136 -4.04 19.15 0.78
N LEU A 137 -3.38 20.28 0.52
CA LEU A 137 -3.35 21.42 1.43
C LEU A 137 -4.68 22.18 1.46
N GLY A 138 -5.37 22.25 0.32
CA GLY A 138 -6.61 23.00 0.14
C GLY A 138 -7.86 22.22 0.51
N ASN A 139 -7.87 20.90 0.34
CA ASN A 139 -9.04 20.07 0.63
C ASN A 139 -8.76 19.12 1.80
N THR A 140 -7.82 18.18 1.67
CA THR A 140 -7.62 17.10 2.65
C THR A 140 -7.33 17.59 4.08
N LEU A 141 -6.59 18.69 4.23
CA LEU A 141 -6.35 19.27 5.56
C LEU A 141 -7.59 19.96 6.15
N GLN A 142 -8.44 20.52 5.30
CA GLN A 142 -9.56 21.38 5.71
C GLN A 142 -10.86 20.59 5.92
N THR A 143 -11.06 19.50 5.20
CA THR A 143 -12.29 18.71 5.25
C THR A 143 -12.23 17.64 6.34
N PRO A 144 -13.22 17.58 7.25
CA PRO A 144 -13.30 16.50 8.24
C PRO A 144 -13.55 15.14 7.55
N LEU A 145 -13.45 14.06 8.32
CA LEU A 145 -13.88 12.74 7.84
C LEU A 145 -15.40 12.78 7.57
N GLU A 146 -15.75 12.79 6.30
CA GLU A 146 -17.13 12.81 5.79
C GLU A 146 -17.39 11.53 4.98
N HIS A 147 -18.66 11.22 4.74
CA HIS A 147 -19.17 10.00 4.10
C HIS A 147 -19.20 8.74 4.97
N HIS A 148 -20.17 7.89 4.68
CA HIS A 148 -20.46 6.68 5.44
C HIS A 148 -19.24 5.77 5.59
N ASP A 149 -18.58 5.40 4.49
CA ASP A 149 -17.49 4.42 4.52
C ASP A 149 -16.28 4.93 5.29
N ALA A 150 -15.92 6.20 5.08
CA ALA A 150 -14.87 6.87 5.82
C ALA A 150 -15.10 6.87 7.33
N LEU A 151 -16.34 7.19 7.74
CA LEU A 151 -16.75 7.17 9.13
C LEU A 151 -16.72 5.75 9.71
N VAL A 152 -17.12 4.73 8.93
CA VAL A 152 -17.03 3.33 9.35
C VAL A 152 -15.58 2.92 9.57
N TYR A 153 -14.66 3.20 8.64
CA TYR A 153 -13.23 2.89 8.83
C TYR A 153 -12.63 3.67 10.02
N GLY A 154 -13.00 4.94 10.16
CA GLY A 154 -12.56 5.78 11.27
C GLY A 154 -13.03 5.25 12.63
N ASN A 155 -14.29 4.83 12.72
CA ASN A 155 -14.85 4.27 13.95
C ASN A 155 -14.23 2.91 14.30
N LEU A 156 -14.05 2.03 13.31
CA LEU A 156 -13.34 0.75 13.52
C LEU A 156 -11.89 0.97 13.95
N GLY A 157 -11.19 1.95 13.36
CA GLY A 157 -9.82 2.28 13.74
C GLY A 157 -9.70 2.77 15.19
N LYS A 158 -10.65 3.60 15.63
CA LYS A 158 -10.78 4.04 17.03
C LYS A 158 -11.09 2.87 17.97
N LEU A 159 -11.97 1.96 17.55
CA LEU A 159 -12.33 0.78 18.33
C LEU A 159 -11.10 -0.11 18.58
N TYR A 160 -10.34 -0.44 17.52
CA TYR A 160 -9.09 -1.20 17.66
C TYR A 160 -8.07 -0.48 18.53
N TYR A 161 -8.01 0.85 18.48
CA TYR A 161 -7.13 1.64 19.35
C TYR A 161 -7.54 1.56 20.83
N GLN A 162 -8.85 1.62 21.12
CA GLN A 162 -9.38 1.58 22.48
C GLN A 162 -9.27 0.18 23.09
N GLN A 163 -9.71 -0.84 22.34
CA GLN A 163 -9.73 -2.23 22.81
C GLN A 163 -8.35 -2.89 22.73
N LYS A 164 -7.47 -2.42 21.83
CA LYS A 164 -6.14 -2.99 21.56
C LYS A 164 -6.21 -4.47 21.23
N GLU A 165 -7.26 -4.85 20.52
CA GLU A 165 -7.50 -6.21 20.04
C GLU A 165 -8.33 -6.14 18.77
N ILE A 166 -8.30 -7.22 17.99
CA ILE A 166 -9.21 -7.43 16.86
C ILE A 166 -10.13 -8.59 17.24
N PRO A 167 -11.33 -8.30 17.78
CA PRO A 167 -12.21 -9.34 18.28
C PRO A 167 -12.87 -10.09 17.12
N TYR A 168 -12.51 -11.36 16.97
CA TYR A 168 -13.28 -12.30 16.17
C TYR A 168 -14.30 -12.97 17.07
N ALA A 169 -15.58 -12.74 16.80
CA ALA A 169 -16.67 -13.33 17.55
C ALA A 169 -17.79 -13.74 16.60
N ARG A 170 -18.43 -14.88 16.89
CA ARG A 170 -19.68 -15.21 16.21
C ARG A 170 -20.70 -14.14 16.61
N ALA A 171 -21.25 -13.45 15.62
CA ALA A 171 -22.26 -12.43 15.87
C ALA A 171 -23.38 -13.04 16.72
N VAL A 172 -23.53 -12.55 17.94
CA VAL A 172 -24.72 -12.81 18.74
C VAL A 172 -25.76 -11.83 18.21
N LEU A 173 -26.76 -12.35 17.51
CA LEU A 173 -27.91 -11.57 17.04
C LEU A 173 -28.47 -10.78 18.24
N PRO A 174 -28.38 -9.43 18.27
CA PRO A 174 -29.14 -8.68 19.26
C PRO A 174 -30.62 -8.94 18.98
N ALA A 175 -31.29 -9.58 19.94
CA ALA A 175 -32.69 -9.99 19.81
C ALA A 175 -33.66 -8.80 19.65
N GLU A 176 -33.21 -7.58 19.94
CA GLU A 176 -34.06 -6.41 20.14
C GLU A 176 -34.38 -5.62 18.86
N ASN A 177 -33.51 -5.64 17.84
CA ASN A 177 -33.74 -4.87 16.60
C ASN A 177 -33.58 -5.69 15.31
N GLY A 178 -33.14 -6.96 15.40
CA GLY A 178 -32.91 -7.83 14.25
C GLY A 178 -31.86 -7.31 13.25
N PHE A 179 -31.17 -6.20 13.55
CA PHE A 179 -30.23 -5.55 12.65
C PHE A 179 -28.81 -5.88 13.09
N ILE A 180 -28.18 -6.83 12.40
CA ILE A 180 -26.74 -7.05 12.55
C ILE A 180 -26.02 -6.09 11.60
N HIS A 181 -25.39 -5.05 12.14
CA HIS A 181 -24.33 -4.39 11.39
C HIS A 181 -23.10 -5.31 11.39
N ILE A 182 -23.07 -6.25 10.44
CA ILE A 182 -21.90 -7.09 10.22
C ILE A 182 -20.77 -6.15 9.83
N GLY A 183 -19.71 -6.11 10.65
CA GLY A 183 -18.46 -5.45 10.31
C GLY A 183 -17.80 -6.18 9.14
N SER A 184 -18.35 -6.02 7.93
CA SER A 184 -17.84 -6.64 6.70
C SER A 184 -16.55 -5.98 6.22
N GLN A 185 -16.21 -4.85 6.82
CA GLN A 185 -15.04 -4.07 6.47
C GLN A 185 -13.75 -4.71 6.98
N LYS A 186 -12.78 -4.79 6.07
CA LYS A 186 -11.50 -5.43 6.36
C LYS A 186 -10.61 -4.52 7.18
N PRO A 187 -9.79 -5.07 8.10
CA PRO A 187 -9.15 -4.27 9.13
C PRO A 187 -8.03 -3.37 8.59
N SER A 188 -7.44 -3.66 7.42
CA SER A 188 -6.19 -3.02 6.97
C SER A 188 -6.26 -1.50 6.92
N PHE A 189 -7.31 -0.93 6.33
CA PHE A 189 -7.44 0.50 6.18
C PHE A 189 -7.72 1.17 7.53
N SER A 190 -8.67 0.63 8.32
CA SER A 190 -8.96 1.11 9.69
C SER A 190 -7.74 1.10 10.61
N LEU A 191 -6.85 0.12 10.45
CA LEU A 191 -5.61 0.01 11.21
C LEU A 191 -4.60 1.12 10.90
N LEU A 192 -4.71 1.84 9.78
CA LEU A 192 -3.89 3.02 9.53
C LEU A 192 -4.21 4.14 10.53
N LEU A 193 -5.50 4.32 10.85
CA LEU A 193 -5.91 5.27 11.88
C LEU A 193 -5.49 4.77 13.27
N THR A 194 -5.64 3.48 13.55
CA THR A 194 -5.15 2.88 14.80
C THR A 194 -3.66 3.15 14.99
N TRP A 195 -2.86 2.95 13.95
CA TRP A 195 -1.43 3.27 13.94
C TRP A 195 -1.16 4.76 14.20
N GLU A 196 -1.88 5.65 13.51
CA GLU A 196 -1.75 7.09 13.72
C GLU A 196 -2.05 7.50 15.17
N MET A 197 -3.07 6.92 15.78
CA MET A 197 -3.47 7.16 17.16
C MET A 197 -2.43 6.60 18.16
N MET A 198 -1.86 5.41 17.91
CA MET A 198 -0.83 4.83 18.77
C MET A 198 0.47 5.66 18.82
N LEU A 199 0.82 6.33 17.72
CA LEU A 199 1.98 7.22 17.68
C LEU A 199 1.75 8.57 18.39
N ASN A 200 0.51 8.89 18.77
CA ASN A 200 0.20 10.16 19.42
C ASN A 200 -1.03 10.05 20.35
N PRO A 201 -0.93 9.32 21.47
CA PRO A 201 -2.06 9.07 22.36
C PRO A 201 -2.58 10.36 23.03
N GLU A 202 -1.72 11.35 23.28
CA GLU A 202 -2.06 12.58 24.01
C GLU A 202 -3.02 13.50 23.24
N HIS A 203 -2.91 13.54 21.91
CA HIS A 203 -3.74 14.42 21.08
C HIS A 203 -5.18 13.95 20.92
N ILE A 204 -5.48 12.70 21.24
CA ILE A 204 -6.84 12.14 21.16
C ILE A 204 -7.76 12.88 22.15
N ASN A 205 -7.25 13.23 23.32
CA ASN A 205 -8.00 13.94 24.36
C ASN A 205 -8.30 15.40 23.98
N GLN A 206 -7.55 15.97 23.04
CA GLN A 206 -7.66 17.38 22.65
C GLN A 206 -8.58 17.62 21.44
N LYS A 207 -9.20 16.55 20.87
CA LYS A 207 -10.14 16.60 19.73
C LYS A 207 -9.66 17.38 18.49
N LYS A 208 -8.36 17.66 18.35
CA LYS A 208 -7.80 18.40 17.21
C LYS A 208 -6.92 17.50 16.34
N ASP A 209 -7.29 17.42 15.06
CA ASP A 209 -6.49 16.95 13.92
C ASP A 209 -5.72 15.61 14.09
N PHE A 210 -6.35 14.57 14.66
CA PHE A 210 -5.68 13.29 14.91
C PHE A 210 -5.69 12.29 13.73
N ASP A 211 -6.30 12.65 12.61
CA ASP A 211 -6.58 11.78 11.45
C ASP A 211 -5.98 12.30 10.12
N MET A 212 -5.04 13.26 10.20
CA MET A 212 -4.45 13.87 9.01
C MET A 212 -3.65 12.86 8.18
N TYR A 213 -2.88 11.97 8.83
CA TYR A 213 -2.13 10.94 8.12
C TYR A 213 -3.08 9.97 7.43
N PHE A 214 -4.09 9.50 8.14
CA PHE A 214 -5.15 8.66 7.60
C PHE A 214 -5.82 9.30 6.38
N ARG A 215 -6.29 10.55 6.48
CA ARG A 215 -6.90 11.29 5.36
C ARG A 215 -5.96 11.44 4.16
N SER A 216 -4.65 11.61 4.40
CA SER A 216 -3.65 11.77 3.33
C SER A 216 -3.41 10.51 2.50
N THR A 217 -3.79 9.32 2.98
CA THR A 217 -3.42 8.07 2.31
C THR A 217 -4.09 7.89 0.95
N SER A 218 -5.36 8.25 0.77
CA SER A 218 -6.04 8.10 -0.53
C SER A 218 -5.32 8.88 -1.63
N ALA A 219 -4.99 10.13 -1.36
CA ALA A 219 -4.27 10.99 -2.30
C ALA A 219 -2.83 10.47 -2.54
N TYR A 220 -2.14 10.04 -1.49
CA TYR A 220 -0.80 9.46 -1.59
C TYR A 220 -0.75 8.24 -2.51
N TYR A 221 -1.66 7.28 -2.34
CA TYR A 221 -1.75 6.10 -3.21
C TYR A 221 -2.20 6.45 -4.63
N GLY A 222 -3.07 7.45 -4.79
CA GLY A 222 -3.46 7.97 -6.11
C GLY A 222 -2.26 8.52 -6.91
N LEU A 223 -1.35 9.26 -6.25
CA LEU A 223 -0.09 9.68 -6.87
C LEU A 223 0.79 8.50 -7.26
N LEU A 224 0.88 7.48 -6.41
CA LEU A 224 1.66 6.29 -6.74
C LEU A 224 1.08 5.54 -7.95
N ILE A 225 -0.25 5.47 -8.09
CA ILE A 225 -0.91 4.92 -9.29
C ILE A 225 -0.50 5.70 -10.53
N ILE A 226 -0.59 7.03 -10.50
CA ILE A 226 -0.16 7.91 -11.59
C ILE A 226 1.30 7.63 -11.95
N ALA A 227 2.20 7.60 -10.96
CA ALA A 227 3.62 7.39 -11.17
C ALA A 227 3.93 6.02 -11.79
N ILE A 228 3.26 4.96 -11.32
CA ILE A 228 3.45 3.59 -11.84
C ILE A 228 2.94 3.47 -13.27
N GLN A 229 1.71 3.93 -13.53
CA GLN A 229 1.13 3.90 -14.87
C GLN A 229 2.01 4.68 -15.85
N PHE A 230 2.43 5.89 -15.45
CA PHE A 230 3.30 6.72 -16.24
C PHE A 230 4.61 6.01 -16.55
N LEU A 231 5.31 5.46 -15.54
CA LEU A 231 6.57 4.73 -15.71
C LEU A 231 6.42 3.56 -16.69
N TRP A 232 5.32 2.79 -16.58
CA TRP A 232 5.06 1.63 -17.43
C TRP A 232 4.83 1.99 -18.89
N PHE A 233 4.01 3.01 -19.15
CA PHE A 233 3.77 3.48 -20.51
C PHE A 233 4.99 4.20 -21.08
N TYR A 234 5.75 4.93 -20.25
CA TYR A 234 6.94 5.66 -20.70
C TYR A 234 8.01 4.73 -21.25
N ARG A 235 8.17 3.54 -20.65
CA ARG A 235 9.07 2.48 -21.16
C ARG A 235 8.70 1.99 -22.57
N LYS A 236 7.47 2.22 -23.01
CA LYS A 236 7.01 1.85 -24.36
C LYS A 236 7.04 3.05 -25.30
N ASN A 237 6.45 4.17 -24.87
CA ASN A 237 6.36 5.39 -25.65
C ASN A 237 5.99 6.57 -24.73
N ARG A 238 6.73 7.69 -24.81
CA ARG A 238 6.47 8.90 -24.02
C ARG A 238 5.07 9.49 -24.27
N TYR A 239 4.56 9.43 -25.50
CA TYR A 239 3.24 9.93 -25.85
C TYR A 239 2.14 9.01 -25.32
N LEU A 240 2.38 7.70 -25.28
CA LEU A 240 1.46 6.75 -24.63
C LEU A 240 1.38 7.02 -23.12
N ALA A 241 2.49 7.40 -22.49
CA ALA A 241 2.49 7.79 -21.08
C ALA A 241 1.66 9.06 -20.81
N LEU A 242 1.82 10.07 -21.66
CA LEU A 242 1.01 11.30 -21.59
C LEU A 242 -0.47 11.02 -21.85
N LEU A 243 -0.80 10.25 -22.90
CA LEU A 243 -2.16 9.86 -23.22
C LEU A 243 -2.80 9.06 -22.07
N GLY A 244 -2.08 8.08 -21.54
CA GLY A 244 -2.56 7.26 -20.43
C GLY A 244 -2.86 8.07 -19.18
N LEU A 245 -2.02 9.07 -18.90
CA LEU A 245 -2.25 10.00 -17.81
C LEU A 245 -3.45 10.93 -18.09
N LEU A 246 -3.57 11.47 -19.30
CA LEU A 246 -4.73 12.28 -19.69
C LEU A 246 -6.03 11.49 -19.54
N VAL A 247 -6.04 10.22 -19.96
CA VAL A 247 -7.19 9.31 -19.79
C VAL A 247 -7.49 9.03 -18.32
N LEU A 248 -6.45 8.81 -17.50
CA LEU A 248 -6.64 8.57 -16.08
C LEU A 248 -7.20 9.80 -15.36
N LEU A 249 -6.66 10.99 -15.64
CA LEU A 249 -7.06 12.25 -15.01
C LEU A 249 -8.36 12.85 -15.58
N SER A 250 -8.76 12.50 -16.80
CA SER A 250 -10.05 12.92 -17.36
C SER A 250 -11.21 12.10 -16.79
N GLY A 251 -10.93 10.93 -16.21
CA GLY A 251 -11.92 10.13 -15.52
C GLY A 251 -12.37 10.77 -14.21
N LEU A 252 -13.61 11.28 -14.18
CA LEU A 252 -14.22 11.86 -12.97
C LEU A 252 -14.14 10.94 -11.75
N GLY A 253 -14.26 9.62 -11.96
CA GLY A 253 -14.11 8.63 -10.90
C GLY A 253 -12.73 8.66 -10.24
N PHE A 254 -11.66 8.78 -11.03
CA PHE A 254 -10.30 8.83 -10.47
C PHE A 254 -10.01 10.15 -9.77
N VAL A 255 -10.46 11.28 -10.33
CA VAL A 255 -10.34 12.58 -9.67
C VAL A 255 -11.11 12.59 -8.34
N SER A 256 -12.33 12.04 -8.33
CA SER A 256 -13.12 11.86 -7.11
C SER A 256 -12.36 11.03 -6.07
N MET A 257 -11.69 9.94 -6.46
CA MET A 257 -10.87 9.12 -5.55
C MET A 257 -9.60 9.82 -5.03
N LEU A 258 -9.07 10.82 -5.74
CA LEU A 258 -7.94 11.62 -5.26
C LEU A 258 -8.36 12.60 -4.17
N VAL A 259 -9.59 13.11 -4.26
CA VAL A 259 -10.13 14.15 -3.39
C VAL A 259 -10.85 13.55 -2.20
N ASN A 260 -11.64 12.50 -2.43
CA ASN A 260 -12.43 11.84 -1.41
C ASN A 260 -11.60 10.78 -0.69
N TYR A 261 -11.68 10.81 0.63
CA TYR A 261 -11.02 9.83 1.46
C TYR A 261 -11.76 8.49 1.36
N HIS A 262 -11.12 7.52 0.69
CA HIS A 262 -11.63 6.18 0.47
C HIS A 262 -10.49 5.17 0.30
N LEU A 263 -10.77 3.89 0.58
CA LEU A 263 -9.78 2.80 0.44
C LEU A 263 -9.40 2.49 -1.02
N ASP A 264 -10.08 3.10 -2.00
CA ASP A 264 -10.03 2.64 -3.39
C ASP A 264 -8.66 2.84 -4.03
N SER A 265 -8.04 4.00 -3.83
CA SER A 265 -6.68 4.26 -4.29
C SER A 265 -5.68 3.26 -3.68
N PHE A 266 -5.86 2.91 -2.41
CA PHE A 266 -5.04 1.90 -1.72
C PHE A 266 -5.20 0.52 -2.39
N ARG A 267 -6.44 0.11 -2.67
CA ARG A 267 -6.77 -1.16 -3.33
C ARG A 267 -6.28 -1.22 -4.78
N ILE A 268 -6.54 -0.17 -5.57
CA ILE A 268 -6.15 -0.09 -6.99
C ILE A 268 -4.64 -0.18 -7.13
N PHE A 269 -3.89 0.51 -6.27
CA PHE A 269 -2.43 0.44 -6.28
C PHE A 269 -1.92 -1.00 -6.08
N LEU A 270 -2.42 -1.69 -5.06
CA LEU A 270 -1.98 -3.07 -4.75
C LEU A 270 -2.36 -4.04 -5.87
N LEU A 271 -3.57 -3.90 -6.44
CA LEU A 271 -4.03 -4.70 -7.58
C LEU A 271 -3.19 -4.45 -8.83
N LEU A 272 -2.90 -3.18 -9.14
CA LEU A 272 -2.09 -2.78 -10.30
C LEU A 272 -0.71 -3.44 -10.26
N ILE A 273 -0.02 -3.34 -9.11
CA ILE A 273 1.30 -3.96 -8.94
C ILE A 273 1.19 -5.48 -8.96
N SER A 274 0.16 -6.06 -8.34
CA SER A 274 -0.08 -7.49 -8.39
C SER A 274 -0.21 -8.00 -9.83
N TRP A 275 -0.94 -7.30 -10.70
CA TRP A 275 -1.07 -7.69 -12.11
C TRP A 275 0.20 -7.49 -12.92
N ILE A 276 0.98 -6.45 -12.60
CA ILE A 276 2.33 -6.28 -13.14
C ILE A 276 3.19 -7.53 -12.83
N PHE A 277 3.20 -7.99 -11.58
CA PHE A 277 3.95 -9.18 -11.18
C PHE A 277 3.34 -10.49 -11.66
N LEU A 278 2.04 -10.55 -11.94
CA LEU A 278 1.43 -11.68 -12.64
C LEU A 278 2.02 -11.82 -14.04
N ALA A 279 2.05 -10.72 -14.79
CA ALA A 279 2.64 -10.70 -16.13
C ALA A 279 4.13 -11.09 -16.09
N TYR A 280 4.89 -10.61 -15.10
CA TYR A 280 6.28 -11.02 -14.94
C TYR A 280 6.44 -12.49 -14.54
N THR A 281 5.59 -13.01 -13.65
CA THR A 281 5.63 -14.41 -13.22
C THR A 281 5.42 -15.35 -14.40
N ILE A 282 4.46 -15.03 -15.28
CA ILE A 282 4.16 -15.83 -16.47
C ILE A 282 5.30 -15.71 -17.51
N LYS A 283 5.79 -14.49 -17.78
CA LYS A 283 6.78 -14.27 -18.86
C LYS A 283 8.22 -14.61 -18.49
N LYS A 284 8.68 -14.20 -17.31
CA LYS A 284 10.08 -14.32 -16.89
C LYS A 284 10.37 -15.61 -16.10
N LYS A 285 9.33 -16.26 -15.57
CA LYS A 285 9.40 -17.53 -14.83
C LYS A 285 10.34 -17.50 -13.60
N ASP A 286 10.67 -16.33 -13.07
CA ASP A 286 11.56 -16.19 -11.90
C ASP A 286 10.79 -16.26 -10.57
N ARG A 287 11.49 -16.71 -9.52
CA ARG A 287 10.89 -16.94 -8.19
C ARG A 287 10.59 -15.62 -7.47
N PHE A 288 11.35 -14.56 -7.76
CA PHE A 288 11.14 -13.27 -7.12
C PHE A 288 9.87 -12.58 -7.64
N SER A 289 9.55 -12.71 -8.94
CA SER A 289 8.23 -12.36 -9.50
C SER A 289 7.09 -13.03 -8.73
N LEU A 290 7.18 -14.35 -8.52
CA LEU A 290 6.16 -15.12 -7.82
C LEU A 290 5.99 -14.66 -6.37
N PHE A 291 7.11 -14.38 -5.69
CA PHE A 291 7.10 -13.84 -4.33
C PHE A 291 6.39 -12.48 -4.27
N LEU A 292 6.75 -11.55 -5.16
CA LEU A 292 6.15 -10.22 -5.21
C LEU A 292 4.67 -10.29 -5.61
N LEU A 293 4.30 -11.15 -6.56
CA LEU A 293 2.91 -11.43 -6.90
C LEU A 293 2.12 -11.87 -5.66
N GLY A 294 2.62 -12.86 -4.91
CA GLY A 294 1.97 -13.34 -3.69
C GLY A 294 1.85 -12.29 -2.60
N MET A 295 2.89 -11.50 -2.40
CA MET A 295 2.90 -10.40 -1.45
C MET A 295 1.86 -9.32 -1.81
N PHE A 296 1.85 -8.81 -3.04
CA PHE A 296 0.90 -7.77 -3.46
C PHE A 296 -0.55 -8.29 -3.59
N SER A 297 -0.75 -9.53 -4.06
CA SER A 297 -2.06 -10.19 -4.03
C SER A 297 -2.56 -10.38 -2.60
N GLY A 298 -1.69 -10.80 -1.68
CA GLY A 298 -2.01 -10.92 -0.26
C GLY A 298 -2.44 -9.59 0.35
N PHE A 299 -1.66 -8.52 0.14
CA PHE A 299 -2.02 -7.19 0.61
C PHE A 299 -3.32 -6.65 -0.02
N ALA A 300 -3.56 -6.91 -1.31
CA ALA A 300 -4.82 -6.53 -1.95
C ALA A 300 -5.99 -7.24 -1.26
N ALA A 301 -5.86 -8.53 -0.99
CA ALA A 301 -6.88 -9.33 -0.31
C ALA A 301 -7.05 -8.94 1.17
N PHE A 302 -5.97 -8.54 1.84
CA PHE A 302 -6.00 -7.96 3.19
C PHE A 302 -6.87 -6.70 3.27
N THR A 303 -6.93 -5.96 2.17
CA THR A 303 -7.60 -4.67 2.11
C THR A 303 -9.09 -4.78 1.79
N HIS A 304 -9.47 -5.71 0.93
CA HIS A 304 -10.85 -5.78 0.46
C HIS A 304 -11.19 -7.14 -0.15
N LEU A 305 -12.47 -7.51 -0.13
CA LEU A 305 -12.97 -8.76 -0.74
C LEU A 305 -12.68 -8.86 -2.25
N ILE A 306 -12.78 -7.75 -2.98
CA ILE A 306 -12.37 -7.67 -4.39
C ILE A 306 -10.89 -8.06 -4.57
N GLY A 307 -10.02 -7.73 -3.61
CA GLY A 307 -8.63 -8.16 -3.62
C GLY A 307 -8.48 -9.67 -3.46
N LEU A 308 -9.31 -10.31 -2.63
CA LEU A 308 -9.37 -11.77 -2.51
C LEU A 308 -9.80 -12.43 -3.82
N ALA A 309 -10.84 -11.91 -4.47
CA ALA A 309 -11.29 -12.40 -5.77
C ALA A 309 -10.18 -12.26 -6.82
N ALA A 310 -9.50 -11.11 -6.87
CA ALA A 310 -8.36 -10.90 -7.78
C ALA A 310 -7.18 -11.85 -7.47
N ALA A 311 -6.89 -12.12 -6.20
CA ALA A 311 -5.86 -13.07 -5.79
C ALA A 311 -6.16 -14.50 -6.27
N PHE A 312 -7.44 -14.92 -6.23
CA PHE A 312 -7.89 -16.18 -6.80
C PHE A 312 -7.73 -16.21 -8.32
N LEU A 313 -8.11 -15.13 -9.02
CA LEU A 313 -7.88 -15.00 -10.47
C LEU A 313 -6.40 -15.06 -10.83
N ASN A 314 -5.52 -14.45 -10.02
CA ASN A 314 -4.07 -14.54 -10.22
C ASN A 314 -3.57 -15.98 -10.06
N CYS A 315 -4.08 -16.73 -9.08
CA CYS A 315 -3.77 -18.15 -8.91
C CYS A 315 -4.19 -18.99 -10.12
N LEU A 316 -5.40 -18.76 -10.64
CA LEU A 316 -5.88 -19.41 -11.86
C LEU A 316 -5.05 -19.01 -13.08
N ALA A 317 -4.70 -17.73 -13.21
CA ALA A 317 -3.88 -17.24 -14.30
C ALA A 317 -2.48 -17.89 -14.30
N VAL A 318 -1.85 -18.05 -13.15
CA VAL A 318 -0.59 -18.82 -13.04
C VAL A 318 -0.79 -20.29 -13.42
N LEU A 319 -1.89 -20.92 -13.00
CA LEU A 319 -2.16 -22.32 -13.32
C LEU A 319 -2.41 -22.55 -14.82
N ILE A 320 -3.12 -21.63 -15.48
CA ILE A 320 -3.54 -21.75 -16.88
C ILE A 320 -2.44 -21.28 -17.84
N PHE A 321 -1.87 -20.10 -17.59
CA PHE A 321 -1.00 -19.41 -18.57
C PHE A 321 0.50 -19.58 -18.35
N ASP A 322 0.98 -20.07 -17.19
CA ASP A 322 2.40 -20.40 -17.05
C ASP A 322 2.72 -21.60 -17.96
N GLU A 323 3.67 -21.45 -18.88
CA GLU A 323 4.02 -22.50 -19.85
C GLU A 323 4.81 -23.68 -19.24
N SER A 324 5.12 -23.66 -17.94
CA SER A 324 5.84 -24.75 -17.27
C SER A 324 5.04 -26.07 -17.27
N GLY A 325 5.65 -27.20 -16.90
CA GLY A 325 4.93 -28.47 -16.76
C GLY A 325 3.87 -28.43 -15.66
N ILE A 326 2.77 -29.20 -15.78
CA ILE A 326 1.61 -29.16 -14.87
C ILE A 326 1.99 -29.27 -13.38
N LYS A 327 2.94 -30.14 -13.03
CA LYS A 327 3.46 -30.29 -11.67
C LYS A 327 4.06 -28.98 -11.13
N THR A 328 4.83 -28.29 -11.97
CA THR A 328 5.45 -27.00 -11.63
C THR A 328 4.39 -25.90 -11.50
N ARG A 329 3.39 -25.88 -12.38
CA ARG A 329 2.26 -24.93 -12.27
C ARG A 329 1.51 -25.10 -10.96
N ILE A 330 1.13 -26.32 -10.62
CA ILE A 330 0.46 -26.65 -9.35
C ILE A 330 1.31 -26.20 -8.16
N LEU A 331 2.61 -26.50 -8.16
CA LEU A 331 3.51 -26.10 -7.07
C LEU A 331 3.63 -24.58 -6.95
N LYS A 332 3.76 -23.85 -8.07
CA LYS A 332 3.81 -22.39 -8.07
C LYS A 332 2.50 -21.78 -7.59
N THR A 333 1.35 -22.30 -8.03
CA THR A 333 0.03 -21.85 -7.58
C THR A 333 -0.18 -22.13 -6.09
N ALA A 334 0.25 -23.29 -5.58
CA ALA A 334 0.21 -23.61 -4.16
C ALA A 334 1.11 -22.65 -3.35
N ALA A 335 2.35 -22.43 -3.80
CA ALA A 335 3.26 -21.47 -3.17
C ALA A 335 2.69 -20.04 -3.18
N LEU A 336 2.07 -19.63 -4.28
CA LEU A 336 1.37 -18.35 -4.39
C LEU A 336 0.22 -18.25 -3.38
N GLY A 337 -0.61 -19.29 -3.27
CA GLY A 337 -1.69 -19.37 -2.27
C GLY A 337 -1.18 -19.20 -0.84
N VAL A 338 -0.07 -19.87 -0.49
CA VAL A 338 0.57 -19.73 0.83
C VAL A 338 1.06 -18.29 1.07
N LEU A 339 1.68 -17.66 0.08
CA LEU A 339 2.13 -16.27 0.20
C LEU A 339 0.94 -15.31 0.40
N ILE A 340 -0.15 -15.49 -0.35
CA ILE A 340 -1.36 -14.68 -0.21
C ILE A 340 -1.97 -14.85 1.19
N LEU A 341 -1.96 -16.07 1.75
CA LEU A 341 -2.38 -16.35 3.13
C LEU A 341 -1.55 -15.56 4.15
N VAL A 342 -0.22 -15.62 4.04
CA VAL A 342 0.71 -14.95 4.96
C VAL A 342 0.58 -13.42 4.90
N PHE A 343 0.46 -12.84 3.70
CA PHE A 343 0.44 -11.39 3.52
C PHE A 343 -0.94 -10.74 3.63
N GLY A 344 -2.00 -11.51 3.90
CA GLY A 344 -3.30 -10.88 4.06
C GLY A 344 -4.48 -11.77 4.36
N ASN A 345 -4.53 -12.99 3.85
CA ASN A 345 -5.78 -13.76 3.91
C ASN A 345 -6.07 -14.44 5.26
N ILE A 346 -5.17 -14.39 6.24
CA ILE A 346 -5.42 -15.03 7.54
C ILE A 346 -6.68 -14.50 8.23
N HIS A 347 -7.05 -13.23 8.03
CA HIS A 347 -8.26 -12.67 8.63
C HIS A 347 -9.54 -13.34 8.10
N TYR A 348 -9.60 -13.73 6.82
CA TYR A 348 -10.74 -14.50 6.30
C TYR A 348 -10.82 -15.90 6.92
N LEU A 349 -9.67 -16.53 7.18
CA LEU A 349 -9.64 -17.81 7.89
C LEU A 349 -10.15 -17.64 9.33
N MET A 350 -9.72 -16.58 10.01
CA MET A 350 -10.23 -16.25 11.35
C MET A 350 -11.73 -15.98 11.33
N GLU A 351 -12.24 -15.26 10.32
CA GLU A 351 -13.67 -15.03 10.14
C GLU A 351 -14.46 -16.33 9.95
N ALA A 352 -13.94 -17.26 9.14
CA ALA A 352 -14.58 -18.54 8.89
C ALA A 352 -14.62 -19.44 10.14
N LEU A 353 -13.56 -19.43 10.95
CA LEU A 353 -13.44 -20.29 12.14
C LEU A 353 -14.19 -19.73 13.34
N TYR A 354 -14.00 -18.43 13.61
CA TYR A 354 -14.41 -17.77 14.85
C TYR A 354 -15.58 -16.81 14.67
N GLY A 355 -16.04 -16.57 13.44
CA GLY A 355 -17.09 -15.60 13.10
C GLY A 355 -16.51 -14.25 12.64
N SER A 356 -17.36 -13.39 12.07
CA SER A 356 -16.96 -12.08 11.56
C SER A 356 -16.38 -11.18 12.65
N VAL A 357 -15.57 -10.19 12.28
CA VAL A 357 -15.19 -9.12 13.21
C VAL A 357 -16.48 -8.43 13.68
N SER A 358 -16.79 -8.53 14.96
CA SER A 358 -18.03 -7.98 15.52
C SER A 358 -17.90 -6.47 15.68
N GLY A 359 -18.64 -5.72 14.86
CA GLY A 359 -18.82 -4.28 14.98
C GLY A 359 -19.94 -3.92 15.97
N PHE A 360 -19.68 -2.90 16.77
CA PHE A 360 -20.47 -2.41 17.90
C PHE A 360 -21.88 -1.90 17.49
N LEU A 361 -22.91 -2.73 17.66
CA LEU A 361 -24.31 -2.24 17.78
C LEU A 361 -25.07 -2.85 18.97
N THR A 362 -24.39 -3.50 19.92
CA THR A 362 -25.02 -4.09 21.11
C THR A 362 -25.02 -3.21 22.37
N TYR A 363 -24.52 -1.97 22.31
CA TYR A 363 -24.44 -1.10 23.48
C TYR A 363 -24.73 0.38 23.15
N PHE A 364 -25.94 0.66 22.65
CA PHE A 364 -26.57 1.96 22.78
C PHE A 364 -27.99 1.80 23.29
#